data_AF-A0AAD4C3L7-F1
#
_entry.id   AF-A0AAD4C3L7-F1
#
_cell.length_a   1.000
_cell.length_b   1.000
_cell.length_c   1.000
_cell.angle_alpha   90.00
_cell.angle_beta   90.00
_cell.angle_gamma   90.00
#
_symmetry.space_group_name_H-M   'P 1'
#
loop_
_entity.id
_entity.type
_entity.pdbx_description
1 polymer ?
#
loop_
_entity_poly.entity_id
_entity_poly.type
_entity_poly.pdbx_seq_one_letter_code
_entity_poly.pdbx_strand_id
1 'polypeptide(L)'
;MWAMMEKFLQGPIASEARKAQLVALRNRKDGRADANNGGSVLLNRNFDPETRTLRKQMQNEGLTQDTVEKDVEWMAEKIIAEDEQRRTQELDVFNIAPKRPNWDLKRETEKKLAKLERKTQEAIHTLIRQRLAAQKGQSEDVVGAMNAQERAFEVEEEEEE
;
A
#
# COMPACT_ATOMS: atom_id res chain seq x y z
N MET A 1 72.06 19.38 31.67
CA MET A 1 71.32 18.89 30.48
C MET A 1 71.79 17.55 29.93
N TRP A 2 72.97 17.02 30.30
CA TRP A 2 73.37 15.65 29.92
C TRP A 2 72.84 14.54 30.85
N ALA A 3 72.55 14.83 32.13
CA ALA A 3 72.06 13.84 33.10
C ALA A 3 70.56 13.46 32.97
N MET A 4 69.82 14.08 32.05
CA MET A 4 68.37 13.87 31.90
C MET A 4 68.02 12.98 30.68
N MET A 5 69.00 12.69 29.82
CA MET A 5 68.83 11.86 28.62
C MET A 5 69.31 10.41 28.80
N GLU A 6 69.76 10.03 29.98
CA GLU A 6 70.25 8.66 30.27
C GLU A 6 69.20 7.79 31.00
N LYS A 7 68.14 8.42 31.53
CA LYS A 7 67.06 7.71 32.24
C LYS A 7 65.95 7.17 31.33
N PHE A 8 66.03 7.39 30.02
CA PHE A 8 65.00 6.98 29.06
C PHE A 8 65.38 5.73 28.23
N LEU A 9 66.56 5.15 28.46
CA LEU A 9 67.08 4.01 27.69
C LEU A 9 67.38 2.77 28.54
N GLN A 10 66.71 2.64 29.69
CA GLN A 10 66.76 1.43 30.53
C GLN A 10 65.33 0.97 30.84
N GLY A 11 64.53 0.72 29.80
CA GLY A 11 63.34 -0.12 29.97
C GLY A 11 63.78 -1.54 30.34
N PRO A 12 63.00 -2.30 31.14
CA PRO A 12 63.37 -3.66 31.52
C PRO A 12 63.64 -4.45 30.25
N ILE A 13 64.85 -4.99 30.13
CA ILE A 13 65.27 -5.80 28.99
C ILE A 13 64.22 -6.91 28.88
N ALA A 14 63.73 -7.24 27.68
CA ALA A 14 62.61 -8.18 27.51
C ALA A 14 62.81 -9.53 28.26
N SER A 15 64.07 -9.90 28.50
CA SER A 15 64.45 -11.06 29.33
C SER A 15 64.09 -10.90 30.81
N GLU A 16 64.19 -9.70 31.40
CA GLU A 16 63.84 -9.39 32.79
C GLU A 16 62.33 -9.36 32.99
N ALA A 17 61.58 -8.76 32.05
CA ALA A 17 60.11 -8.80 32.07
C ALA A 17 59.58 -10.24 32.00
N ARG A 18 60.17 -11.07 31.13
CA ARG A 18 59.85 -12.51 31.03
C ARG A 18 60.24 -13.27 32.31
N LYS A 19 61.40 -12.99 32.88
CA LYS A 19 61.83 -13.60 34.16
C LYS A 19 60.86 -13.24 35.29
N ALA A 20 60.47 -11.97 35.40
CA ALA A 20 59.49 -11.52 36.40
C ALA A 20 58.12 -12.20 36.22
N GLN A 21 57.65 -12.34 34.96
CA GLN A 21 56.40 -13.02 34.65
C GLN A 21 56.45 -14.53 34.98
N LEU A 22 57.58 -15.20 34.69
CA LEU A 22 57.78 -16.61 35.04
C LEU A 22 57.87 -16.83 36.55
N VAL A 23 58.52 -15.92 37.27
CA VAL A 23 58.58 -15.94 38.75
C VAL A 23 57.18 -15.71 39.34
N ALA A 24 56.39 -14.79 38.79
CA ALA A 24 55.00 -14.57 39.20
C ALA A 24 54.13 -15.83 38.96
N LEU A 25 54.32 -16.53 37.83
CA LEU A 25 53.65 -17.81 37.56
C LEU A 25 54.08 -18.91 38.54
N ARG A 26 55.36 -18.96 38.91
CA ARG A 26 55.90 -19.97 39.84
C ARG A 26 55.44 -19.74 41.28
N ASN A 27 55.51 -18.50 41.78
CA ASN A 27 55.03 -18.14 43.12
C ASN A 27 53.51 -18.40 43.29
N ARG A 28 52.72 -18.27 42.21
CA ARG A 28 51.29 -18.64 42.23
C ARG A 28 51.07 -20.16 42.20
N LYS A 29 51.88 -20.92 41.47
CA LYS A 29 51.83 -22.39 41.48
C LYS A 29 52.11 -22.95 42.88
N ASP A 30 53.06 -22.33 43.59
CA ASP A 30 53.44 -22.71 44.95
C ASP A 30 52.47 -22.16 46.02
N GLY A 31 51.33 -21.56 45.61
CA GLY A 31 50.23 -21.13 46.49
C GLY A 31 50.51 -19.87 47.32
N ARG A 32 51.61 -19.17 47.05
CA ARG A 32 52.07 -17.99 47.81
C ARG A 32 51.75 -16.68 47.08
N ALA A 33 50.49 -16.50 46.67
CA ALA A 33 50.05 -15.27 46.02
C ALA A 33 48.87 -14.66 46.78
N ASP A 34 49.11 -13.48 47.36
CA ASP A 34 48.10 -12.65 48.04
C ASP A 34 46.94 -12.33 47.10
N ALA A 35 45.72 -12.60 47.58
CA ALA A 35 44.45 -12.48 46.86
C ALA A 35 44.00 -11.02 46.62
N ASN A 36 44.93 -10.06 46.55
CA ASN A 36 44.61 -8.63 46.58
C ASN A 36 45.18 -7.83 45.39
N ASN A 37 45.56 -8.50 44.29
CA ASN A 37 45.91 -7.82 43.05
C ASN A 37 45.05 -8.37 41.89
N GLY A 38 43.94 -7.68 41.65
CA GLY A 38 42.88 -8.00 40.68
C GLY A 38 43.28 -7.81 39.22
N GLY A 39 44.34 -8.47 38.78
CA GLY A 39 44.76 -8.52 37.38
C GLY A 39 45.05 -9.95 36.96
N SER A 40 44.02 -10.75 36.66
CA SER A 40 44.24 -12.08 36.07
C SER A 40 44.78 -11.90 34.65
N VAL A 41 46.09 -12.10 34.47
CA VAL A 41 46.77 -12.00 33.16
C VAL A 41 46.24 -13.02 32.13
N LEU A 42 45.42 -13.99 32.56
CA LEU A 42 44.73 -14.93 31.67
C LEU A 42 43.29 -14.44 31.42
N LEU A 43 43.00 -14.03 30.19
CA LEU A 43 41.62 -13.77 29.77
C LEU A 43 40.90 -15.12 29.61
N ASN A 44 40.06 -15.46 30.57
CA ASN A 44 39.19 -16.62 30.47
C ASN A 44 38.10 -16.30 29.43
N ARG A 45 38.18 -16.93 28.24
CA ARG A 45 37.29 -16.64 27.11
C ARG A 45 35.85 -17.09 27.32
N ASN A 46 35.63 -18.19 28.07
CA ASN A 46 34.30 -18.79 28.28
C ASN A 46 34.01 -19.16 29.74
N PHE A 47 34.84 -18.73 30.70
CA PHE A 47 34.68 -19.11 32.10
C PHE A 47 34.50 -17.86 32.96
N ASP A 48 33.48 -17.89 33.82
CA ASP A 48 33.23 -16.81 34.78
C ASP A 48 33.89 -17.13 36.12
N PRO A 49 34.79 -16.27 36.61
CA PRO A 49 35.58 -16.55 37.82
C PRO A 49 34.75 -16.53 39.11
N GLU A 50 33.64 -15.81 39.14
CA GLU A 50 32.78 -15.68 40.32
C GLU A 50 31.86 -16.89 40.49
N THR A 51 31.19 -17.32 39.41
CA THR A 51 30.25 -18.45 39.41
C THR A 51 30.92 -19.79 39.15
N ARG A 52 32.19 -19.79 38.74
CA ARG A 52 32.97 -20.98 38.37
C ARG A 52 32.30 -21.87 37.31
N THR A 53 31.43 -21.28 36.50
CA THR A 53 30.70 -21.97 35.43
C THR A 53 31.05 -21.39 34.07
N LEU A 54 30.55 -22.03 33.01
CA LEU A 54 30.64 -21.52 31.65
C LEU A 54 29.84 -20.23 31.53
N ARG A 55 30.37 -19.26 30.78
CA ARG A 55 29.64 -18.07 30.36
C ARG A 55 28.43 -18.48 29.53
N LYS A 56 27.25 -18.45 30.14
CA LYS A 56 25.99 -18.59 29.40
C LYS A 56 25.77 -17.25 28.70
N GLN A 57 25.86 -17.21 27.37
CA GLN A 57 25.30 -16.08 26.64
C GLN A 57 23.82 -16.03 27.03
N MET A 58 23.42 -14.97 27.74
CA MET A 58 22.01 -14.61 27.78
C MET A 58 21.66 -14.28 26.34
N GLN A 59 21.17 -15.26 25.59
CA GLN A 59 20.35 -14.96 24.43
C GLN A 59 19.28 -14.04 24.96
N ASN A 60 19.29 -12.79 24.51
CA ASN A 60 18.39 -11.75 24.99
C ASN A 60 16.97 -12.31 25.05
N GLU A 61 16.46 -12.60 26.25
CA GLU A 61 15.08 -13.05 26.50
C GLU A 61 14.06 -11.93 26.22
N GLY A 62 14.50 -10.82 25.61
CA GLY A 62 13.68 -9.68 25.19
C GLY A 62 13.44 -9.61 23.68
N LEU A 63 13.80 -10.64 22.89
CA LEU A 63 13.55 -10.68 21.45
C LEU A 63 12.45 -11.69 21.08
N THR A 64 11.32 -11.71 21.79
CA THR A 64 10.06 -12.20 21.21
C THR A 64 9.52 -11.16 20.23
N GLN A 65 10.36 -10.77 19.27
CA GLN A 65 10.08 -9.80 18.23
C GLN A 65 8.85 -10.25 17.44
N ASP A 66 8.06 -9.26 17.02
CA ASP A 66 6.93 -9.39 16.11
C ASP A 66 7.22 -10.48 15.07
N THR A 67 6.59 -11.63 15.27
CA THR A 67 6.72 -12.79 14.40
C THR A 67 5.52 -12.75 13.46
N VAL A 68 5.68 -13.24 12.23
CA VAL A 68 4.62 -13.18 11.20
C VAL A 68 3.31 -13.82 11.71
N GLU A 69 3.42 -14.78 12.61
CA GLU A 69 2.31 -15.44 13.29
C GLU A 69 1.47 -14.47 14.13
N LYS A 70 2.10 -13.53 14.84
CA LYS A 70 1.41 -12.47 15.61
C LYS A 70 0.75 -11.45 14.68
N ASP A 71 1.42 -11.13 13.57
CA ASP A 71 0.88 -10.20 12.56
C ASP A 71 -0.29 -10.78 11.76
N VAL A 72 -0.49 -12.10 11.80
CA VAL A 72 -1.59 -12.78 11.08
C VAL A 72 -2.72 -13.19 12.03
N GLU A 73 -2.49 -13.18 13.35
CA GLU A 73 -3.48 -13.55 14.37
C GLU A 73 -4.80 -12.78 14.22
N TRP A 74 -4.74 -11.47 13.99
CA TRP A 74 -5.92 -10.60 13.81
C TRP A 74 -6.62 -10.76 12.45
N MET A 75 -5.95 -11.35 11.45
CA MET A 75 -6.55 -11.56 10.13
C MET A 75 -7.63 -12.64 10.17
N ALA A 76 -7.41 -13.70 10.96
CA ALA A 76 -8.38 -14.76 11.13
C ALA A 76 -9.69 -14.23 11.76
N GLU A 77 -9.59 -13.40 12.78
CA GLU A 77 -10.73 -12.75 13.43
C GLU A 77 -11.48 -11.84 12.46
N LYS A 78 -10.75 -11.08 11.63
CA LYS A 78 -11.34 -10.20 10.61
C LYS A 78 -12.10 -10.98 9.54
N ILE A 79 -11.56 -12.10 9.06
CA ILE A 79 -12.22 -12.96 8.06
C ILE A 79 -13.51 -13.54 8.63
N ILE A 80 -13.49 -14.03 9.88
CA ILE A 80 -14.69 -14.56 10.55
C ILE A 80 -15.75 -13.46 10.72
N ALA A 81 -15.33 -12.25 11.13
CA ALA A 81 -16.24 -11.12 11.27
C ALA A 81 -16.84 -10.68 9.92
N GLU A 82 -16.05 -10.68 8.84
CA GLU A 82 -16.54 -10.37 7.49
C GLU A 82 -17.52 -11.42 6.98
N ASP A 83 -17.24 -12.70 7.20
CA ASP A 83 -18.15 -13.80 6.83
C ASP A 83 -19.49 -13.71 7.58
N GLU A 84 -19.47 -13.33 8.86
CA GLU A 84 -20.68 -13.11 9.65
C GLU A 84 -21.48 -11.88 9.17
N GLN A 85 -20.79 -10.81 8.79
CA GLN A 85 -21.41 -9.64 8.16
C GLN A 85 -22.03 -9.98 6.79
N ARG A 86 -21.39 -10.83 5.99
CA ARG A 86 -21.94 -11.28 4.70
C ARG A 86 -23.15 -12.18 4.90
N ARG A 87 -23.08 -13.14 5.83
CA ARG A 87 -24.21 -14.01 6.15
C ARG A 87 -25.40 -13.23 6.68
N THR A 88 -25.19 -12.21 7.52
CA THR A 88 -26.28 -11.35 8.01
C THR A 88 -26.90 -10.49 6.92
N GLN A 89 -26.12 -10.04 5.92
CA GLN A 89 -26.63 -9.34 4.74
C GLN A 89 -27.39 -10.28 3.78
N GLU A 90 -26.92 -11.51 3.60
CA GLU A 90 -27.61 -12.54 2.80
C GLU A 90 -28.89 -13.04 3.49
N LEU A 91 -28.90 -13.08 4.83
CA LEU A 91 -30.06 -13.36 5.67
C LEU A 91 -30.86 -12.10 6.00
N ASP A 92 -30.77 -11.04 5.18
CA ASP A 92 -31.69 -9.91 5.27
C ASP A 92 -33.08 -10.32 4.74
N VAL A 93 -33.85 -10.96 5.61
CA VAL A 93 -35.25 -11.37 5.40
C VAL A 93 -36.15 -10.16 5.07
N PHE A 94 -35.71 -8.93 5.33
CA PHE A 94 -36.46 -7.72 4.97
C PHE A 94 -36.41 -7.41 3.47
N ASN A 95 -35.42 -7.91 2.71
CA ASN A 95 -35.46 -7.91 1.24
C ASN A 95 -36.34 -9.02 0.64
N ILE A 96 -36.72 -10.00 1.46
CA ILE A 96 -37.72 -11.04 1.18
C ILE A 96 -39.12 -10.58 1.65
N ALA A 97 -39.28 -9.33 2.07
CA ALA A 97 -40.60 -8.76 2.33
C ALA A 97 -41.53 -9.04 1.13
N PRO A 98 -42.79 -9.43 1.37
CA PRO A 98 -43.73 -9.69 0.30
C PRO A 98 -43.85 -8.43 -0.55
N LYS A 99 -43.26 -8.47 -1.75
CA LYS A 99 -43.33 -7.37 -2.71
C LYS A 99 -44.80 -7.07 -3.02
N ARG A 100 -45.11 -5.83 -3.42
CA ARG A 100 -46.46 -5.46 -3.85
C ARG A 100 -46.96 -6.48 -4.90
N PRO A 101 -48.23 -6.94 -4.85
CA PRO A 101 -48.74 -7.97 -5.76
C PRO A 101 -48.45 -7.72 -7.25
N ASN A 102 -48.45 -6.44 -7.66
CA ASN A 102 -48.25 -6.01 -9.05
C ASN A 102 -46.80 -5.63 -9.37
N TRP A 103 -45.82 -5.90 -8.50
CA TRP A 103 -44.43 -5.50 -8.74
C TRP A 103 -43.84 -6.19 -9.98
N ASP A 104 -44.22 -7.45 -10.18
CA ASP A 104 -43.72 -8.26 -11.28
C ASP A 104 -44.35 -7.81 -12.59
N LEU A 105 -45.66 -7.57 -12.57
CA LEU A 105 -46.39 -6.95 -13.68
C LEU A 105 -45.69 -5.65 -14.10
N LYS A 106 -45.40 -4.75 -13.16
CA LYS A 106 -44.72 -3.49 -13.45
C LYS A 106 -43.36 -3.72 -14.11
N ARG A 107 -42.54 -4.63 -13.56
CA ARG A 107 -41.21 -4.95 -14.09
C ARG A 107 -41.28 -5.52 -15.52
N GLU A 108 -42.20 -6.44 -15.76
CA GLU A 108 -42.38 -7.05 -17.09
C GLU A 108 -42.95 -6.06 -18.12
N THR A 109 -43.87 -5.20 -17.71
CA THR A 109 -44.42 -4.14 -18.56
C THR A 109 -43.37 -3.09 -18.90
N GLU A 110 -42.53 -2.68 -17.93
CA GLU A 110 -41.46 -1.69 -18.13
C GLU A 110 -40.49 -2.16 -19.22
N LYS A 111 -40.09 -3.44 -19.20
CA LYS A 111 -39.19 -4.03 -20.20
C LYS A 111 -39.79 -4.02 -21.62
N LYS A 112 -41.11 -4.22 -21.74
CA LYS A 112 -41.82 -4.17 -23.03
C LYS A 112 -41.98 -2.72 -23.50
N LEU A 113 -42.33 -1.81 -22.60
CA LEU A 113 -42.45 -0.38 -22.87
C LEU A 113 -41.12 0.23 -23.32
N ALA A 114 -40.00 -0.11 -22.67
CA ALA A 114 -38.68 0.40 -23.08
C ALA A 114 -38.31 0.01 -24.52
N LYS A 115 -38.70 -1.18 -24.99
CA LYS A 115 -38.51 -1.58 -26.39
C LYS A 115 -39.43 -0.83 -27.34
N LEU A 116 -40.67 -0.60 -26.92
CA LEU A 116 -41.66 0.11 -27.72
C LEU A 116 -41.30 1.59 -27.86
N GLU A 117 -40.90 2.22 -26.76
CA GLU A 117 -40.53 3.65 -26.70
C GLU A 117 -39.43 4.01 -27.70
N ARG A 118 -38.42 3.16 -27.86
CA ARG A 118 -37.36 3.37 -28.87
C ARG A 118 -37.93 3.41 -30.28
N LYS A 119 -38.83 2.47 -30.61
CA LYS A 119 -39.49 2.42 -31.93
C LYS A 119 -40.47 3.58 -32.12
N THR A 120 -41.17 3.98 -31.07
CA THR A 120 -42.05 5.15 -31.09
C THR A 120 -41.25 6.42 -31.39
N GLN A 121 -40.09 6.60 -30.76
CA GLN A 121 -39.24 7.75 -31.01
C GLN A 121 -38.64 7.75 -32.42
N GLU A 122 -38.24 6.58 -32.93
CA GLU A 122 -37.84 6.41 -34.33
C GLU A 122 -38.99 6.79 -35.28
N ALA A 123 -40.19 6.29 -35.03
CA ALA A 123 -41.38 6.60 -35.82
C ALA A 123 -41.72 8.10 -35.79
N ILE A 124 -41.71 8.72 -34.60
CA ILE A 124 -41.89 10.16 -34.43
C ILE A 124 -40.86 10.93 -35.26
N HIS A 125 -39.59 10.55 -35.18
CA HIS A 125 -38.53 11.19 -35.96
C HIS A 125 -38.73 11.03 -37.48
N THR A 126 -39.16 9.85 -37.95
CA THR A 126 -39.51 9.67 -39.37
C THR A 126 -40.71 10.51 -39.80
N LEU A 127 -41.75 10.60 -38.97
CA LEU A 127 -42.94 11.41 -39.25
C LEU A 127 -42.61 12.90 -39.28
N ILE A 128 -41.75 13.38 -38.38
CA ILE A 128 -41.27 14.77 -38.40
C ILE A 128 -40.53 15.05 -39.70
N ARG A 129 -39.62 14.15 -40.13
CA ARG A 129 -38.90 14.32 -41.41
C ARG A 129 -39.85 14.33 -42.60
N GLN A 130 -40.80 13.41 -42.66
CA GLN A 130 -41.80 13.35 -43.73
C GLN A 130 -42.67 14.61 -43.76
N ARG A 131 -43.11 15.09 -42.59
CA ARG A 131 -43.91 16.32 -42.48
C ARG A 131 -43.11 17.55 -42.91
N LEU A 132 -41.87 17.66 -42.48
CA LEU A 132 -40.97 18.75 -42.91
C LEU A 132 -40.68 18.67 -44.40
N ALA A 133 -40.46 17.49 -44.98
CA ALA A 133 -40.25 17.30 -46.41
C ALA A 133 -41.51 17.60 -47.23
N ALA A 134 -42.70 17.23 -46.75
CA ALA A 134 -43.97 17.56 -47.39
C ALA A 134 -44.25 19.08 -47.35
N GLN A 135 -43.91 19.75 -46.23
CA GLN A 135 -43.94 21.20 -46.16
C GLN A 135 -42.85 21.84 -47.02
N LYS A 136 -41.65 21.25 -47.08
CA LYS A 136 -40.56 21.69 -47.96
C LYS A 136 -40.83 21.47 -49.43
N GLY A 137 -41.59 20.47 -49.83
CA GLY A 137 -42.02 20.33 -51.23
C GLY A 137 -42.87 21.53 -51.70
N GLN A 138 -43.51 22.24 -50.76
CA GLN A 138 -44.20 23.51 -51.03
C GLN A 138 -43.30 24.73 -50.74
N SER A 139 -42.40 24.64 -49.75
CA SER A 139 -41.55 25.77 -49.36
C SER A 139 -40.22 25.87 -50.13
N GLU A 140 -39.67 24.81 -50.69
CA GLU A 140 -38.48 24.85 -51.58
C GLU A 140 -38.84 25.40 -52.94
N ASP A 141 -40.05 25.16 -53.43
CA ASP A 141 -40.58 25.82 -54.63
C ASP A 141 -40.80 27.33 -54.37
N VAL A 142 -41.31 27.70 -53.19
CA VAL A 142 -41.46 29.10 -52.79
C VAL A 142 -40.12 29.78 -52.50
N VAL A 143 -39.19 29.11 -51.80
CA VAL A 143 -37.84 29.65 -51.53
C VAL A 143 -37.00 29.68 -52.80
N GLY A 144 -37.17 28.72 -53.70
CA GLY A 144 -36.55 28.72 -55.04
C GLY A 144 -37.09 29.85 -55.91
N ALA A 145 -38.40 30.06 -55.92
CA ALA A 145 -39.03 31.19 -56.61
C ALA A 145 -38.61 32.55 -56.01
N MET A 146 -38.49 32.66 -54.69
CA MET A 146 -38.07 33.89 -54.01
C MET A 146 -36.60 34.22 -54.30
N ASN A 147 -35.71 33.23 -54.27
CA ASN A 147 -34.30 33.39 -54.64
C ASN A 147 -34.09 33.64 -56.15
N ALA A 148 -35.00 33.17 -57.01
CA ALA A 148 -34.98 33.47 -58.44
C ALA A 148 -35.48 34.88 -58.72
N GLN A 149 -36.52 35.32 -57.99
CA GLN A 149 -37.06 36.67 -58.05
C GLN A 149 -36.04 37.70 -57.56
N GLU A 150 -35.33 37.42 -56.47
CA GLU A 150 -34.29 38.30 -55.91
C GLU A 150 -33.14 38.52 -56.90
N ARG A 151 -32.68 37.45 -57.59
CA ARG A 151 -31.70 37.61 -58.68
C ARG A 151 -32.23 38.36 -59.89
N ALA A 152 -33.52 38.27 -60.19
CA ALA A 152 -34.10 39.03 -61.31
C ALA A 152 -34.17 40.53 -60.97
N PHE A 153 -34.49 40.86 -59.72
CA PHE A 153 -34.45 42.25 -59.23
C PHE A 153 -33.04 42.83 -59.22
N GLU A 154 -32.03 42.06 -58.80
CA GLU A 154 -30.62 42.51 -58.86
C GLU A 154 -30.16 42.78 -60.30
N VAL A 155 -30.61 41.99 -61.28
CA VAL A 155 -30.27 42.21 -62.70
C VAL A 155 -31.01 43.41 -63.30
N GLU A 156 -32.27 43.66 -62.91
CA GLU A 156 -33.01 44.85 -63.36
C GLU A 156 -32.45 46.15 -62.75
N GLU A 157 -31.99 46.14 -61.49
CA GLU A 157 -31.34 47.32 -60.87
C GLU A 157 -29.97 47.63 -61.51
N GLU A 158 -29.22 46.62 -61.96
CA GLU A 158 -27.94 46.84 -62.69
C GLU A 158 -28.13 47.34 -64.13
N GLU A 159 -29.31 47.14 -64.74
CA GLU A 159 -29.62 47.65 -66.09
C GLU A 159 -30.21 49.08 -66.10
N GLU A 160 -30.68 49.58 -64.95
CA GLU A 160 -31.23 50.94 -64.79
C GLU A 160 -30.20 52.01 -64.33
N GLU A 161 -28.96 51.63 -63.97
CA GLU A 161 -27.81 52.54 -63.72
C GLU A 161 -26.94 52.78 -64.97
#